data_AF-A0A953RXT2-F1
#
_entry.id   AF-A0A953RXT2-F1
#
_cell.length_a   1.000
_cell.length_b   1.000
_cell.length_c   1.000
_cell.angle_alpha   90.00
_cell.angle_beta   90.00
_cell.angle_gamma   90.00
#
_symmetry.space_group_name_H-M   'P 1'
#
loop_
_entity.id
_entity.type
_entity.pdbx_description
1 polymer ?
#
loop_
_entity_poly.entity_id
_entity_poly.type
_entity_poly.pdbx_seq_one_letter_code
_entity_poly.pdbx_strand_id
1 'polypeptide(L)'
;METSAEPAWVSLKDEEMLALRICDLGVRLQGSELEPRVNQLFDDLAARGVTLRPDCYLGDEWFSPTGVPAIAIPFYLAHARLKTLEMHLMMEVEGGTPQWCQMLLRHECGHAVDHAYKLSARKDWQEVFGSPETEYTPETYTPRPYSKSFVQHLPNWYAQAHPEEDFSETFAVWLGSPPEEWRAKYKGWKALEKLEYIHSVMQEVAGTKPAVVKGRRSYEASKLRKTLAKYYAGRRKMYAEDFPDFYDADLRAIFSNGDPGGESAAKVMRKHRAALIASIVQWTGQRKYTVSMLVRRLIQRCQDLKLAAPRDPVRLQFELAAYLATLVTNHLYTGRFKRSV
;
A
#
# COMPACT_ATOMS: atom_id res chain seq x y z
N MET A 1 11.73 33.84 11.27
CA MET A 1 11.19 32.46 11.33
C MET A 1 10.81 32.22 12.77
N GLU A 2 9.53 32.38 13.12
CA GLU A 2 9.04 31.91 14.42
C GLU A 2 9.14 30.39 14.40
N THR A 3 10.09 29.83 15.13
CA THR A 3 10.06 28.40 15.49
C THR A 3 8.81 28.20 16.32
N SER A 4 7.75 27.66 15.73
CA SER A 4 6.54 27.33 16.49
C SER A 4 6.97 26.43 17.64
N ALA A 5 6.62 26.80 18.87
CA ALA A 5 6.94 25.99 20.04
C ALA A 5 6.55 24.53 19.80
N GLU A 6 7.46 23.61 20.13
CA GLU A 6 7.25 22.19 19.90
C GLU A 6 5.98 21.74 20.65
N PRO A 7 5.07 21.00 19.99
CA PRO A 7 3.82 20.61 20.63
C PRO A 7 4.06 19.79 21.90
N ALA A 8 3.29 20.04 22.96
CA ALA A 8 3.48 19.36 24.25
C ALA A 8 3.44 17.82 24.15
N TRP A 9 2.64 17.29 23.21
CA TRP A 9 2.51 15.86 22.97
C TRP A 9 3.79 15.19 22.46
N VAL A 10 4.77 15.94 21.97
CA VAL A 10 6.04 15.38 21.49
C VAL A 10 6.80 14.67 22.60
N SER A 11 6.68 15.18 23.83
CA SER A 11 7.32 14.64 25.03
C SER A 11 6.56 13.47 25.68
N LEU A 12 5.32 13.21 25.26
CA LEU A 12 4.49 12.15 25.83
C LEU A 12 4.97 10.76 25.41
N LYS A 13 4.75 9.78 26.29
CA LYS A 13 4.94 8.36 25.96
C LYS A 13 3.88 7.90 24.96
N ASP A 14 4.13 6.79 24.28
CA ASP A 14 3.21 6.24 23.29
C ASP A 14 1.82 6.02 23.89
N GLU A 15 1.71 5.48 25.10
CA GLU A 15 0.43 5.23 25.78
C GLU A 15 -0.38 6.51 26.02
N GLU A 16 0.31 7.61 26.33
CA GLU A 16 -0.31 8.91 26.57
C GLU A 16 -0.72 9.57 25.23
N MET A 17 0.11 9.44 24.20
CA MET A 17 -0.22 9.91 22.85
C MET A 17 -1.48 9.21 22.31
N LEU A 18 -1.62 7.91 22.56
CA LEU A 18 -2.75 7.11 22.10
C LEU A 18 -4.12 7.64 22.59
N ALA A 19 -4.16 8.38 23.71
CA ALA A 19 -5.38 9.00 24.23
C ALA A 19 -5.79 10.28 23.45
N LEU A 20 -4.87 10.91 22.71
CA LEU A 20 -5.13 12.14 21.96
C LEU A 20 -6.02 11.89 20.75
N ARG A 21 -6.88 12.86 20.43
CA ARG A 21 -7.62 12.88 19.16
C ARG A 21 -6.72 13.41 18.05
N ILE A 22 -6.88 12.87 16.84
CA ILE A 22 -6.08 13.30 15.67
C ILE A 22 -6.21 14.81 15.44
N CYS A 23 -7.43 15.36 15.56
CA CYS A 23 -7.67 16.79 15.42
C CYS A 23 -6.97 17.68 16.47
N ASP A 24 -6.64 17.14 17.65
CA ASP A 24 -5.99 17.88 18.73
C ASP A 24 -4.46 17.90 18.61
N LEU A 25 -3.89 17.12 17.68
CA LEU A 25 -2.45 17.12 17.42
C LEU A 25 -1.96 18.47 16.86
N GLY A 26 -2.84 19.23 16.20
CA GLY A 26 -2.52 20.55 15.66
C GLY A 26 -1.45 20.54 14.55
N VAL A 27 -1.21 19.38 13.94
CA VAL A 27 -0.24 19.22 12.85
C VAL A 27 -0.65 19.99 11.61
N ARG A 28 0.35 20.52 10.89
CA ARG A 28 0.17 21.33 9.69
C ARG A 28 1.11 20.82 8.60
N LEU A 29 0.68 20.98 7.35
CA LEU A 29 1.55 20.70 6.21
C LEU A 29 2.62 21.79 6.08
N GLN A 30 2.22 23.05 6.22
CA GLN A 30 3.14 24.20 6.23
C GLN A 30 4.08 24.12 7.42
N GLY A 31 5.36 24.34 7.18
CA GLY A 31 6.44 24.23 8.17
C GLY A 31 6.85 22.80 8.50
N SER A 32 6.21 21.78 7.93
CA SER A 32 6.60 20.37 8.12
C SER A 32 7.61 19.90 7.05
N GLU A 33 8.17 18.71 7.24
CA GLU A 33 9.04 18.07 6.24
C GLU A 33 8.33 17.71 4.92
N LEU A 34 6.99 17.78 4.88
CA LEU A 34 6.18 17.52 3.69
C LEU A 34 6.13 18.73 2.76
N GLU A 35 6.21 19.96 3.29
CA GLU A 35 6.13 21.19 2.50
C GLU A 35 7.13 21.24 1.33
N PRO A 36 8.44 20.99 1.52
CA PRO A 36 9.38 20.98 0.38
C PRO A 36 9.08 19.87 -0.63
N ARG A 37 8.49 18.75 -0.22
CA ARG A 37 8.15 17.61 -1.11
C ARG A 37 6.93 17.93 -1.98
N VAL A 38 5.92 18.56 -1.38
CA VAL A 38 4.75 19.07 -2.08
C VAL A 38 5.15 20.19 -3.05
N ASN A 39 6.06 21.08 -2.65
CA ASN A 39 6.62 22.09 -3.55
C ASN A 39 7.36 21.46 -4.73
N GLN A 40 8.19 20.43 -4.48
CA GLN A 40 8.85 19.68 -5.55
C GLN A 40 7.85 19.05 -6.53
N LEU A 41 6.75 18.48 -6.05
CA LEU A 41 5.68 17.96 -6.93
C LEU A 41 5.12 19.07 -7.82
N PHE A 42 4.85 20.25 -7.26
CA PHE A 42 4.34 21.38 -8.04
C PHE A 42 5.35 21.91 -9.05
N ASP A 43 6.63 21.93 -8.70
CA ASP A 43 7.70 22.33 -9.62
C ASP A 43 7.84 21.31 -10.77
N ASP A 44 7.74 20.01 -10.47
CA ASP A 44 7.74 18.93 -11.47
C ASP A 44 6.57 19.11 -12.47
N LEU A 45 5.36 19.41 -11.97
CA LEU A 45 4.18 19.67 -12.81
C LEU A 45 4.37 20.92 -13.69
N ALA A 46 4.85 22.01 -13.09
CA ALA A 46 5.09 23.26 -13.79
C ALA A 46 6.16 23.10 -14.89
N ALA A 47 7.23 22.35 -14.62
CA ALA A 47 8.26 22.02 -15.61
C ALA A 47 7.71 21.21 -16.80
N ARG A 48 6.58 20.52 -16.62
CA ARG A 48 5.85 19.80 -17.68
C ARG A 48 4.69 20.60 -18.29
N GLY A 49 4.52 21.87 -17.93
CA GLY A 49 3.45 22.72 -18.45
C GLY A 49 2.06 22.42 -17.87
N VAL A 50 1.96 21.57 -16.85
CA VAL A 50 0.70 21.24 -16.17
C VAL A 50 0.47 22.28 -15.08
N THR A 51 -0.54 23.13 -15.28
CA THR A 51 -0.84 24.26 -14.37
C THR A 51 -1.62 23.85 -13.12
N LEU A 52 -2.14 22.61 -13.09
CA LEU A 52 -2.86 22.08 -11.94
C LEU A 52 -1.97 22.07 -10.70
N ARG A 53 -2.50 22.58 -9.59
CA ARG A 53 -1.91 22.42 -8.26
C ARG A 53 -2.95 21.75 -7.38
N PRO A 54 -2.90 20.41 -7.22
CA PRO A 54 -3.84 19.71 -6.36
C PRO A 54 -3.85 20.28 -4.94
N ASP A 55 -5.02 20.28 -4.30
CA ASP A 55 -5.14 20.66 -2.89
C ASP A 55 -4.52 19.56 -2.02
N CYS A 56 -3.28 19.76 -1.57
CA CYS A 56 -2.60 18.84 -0.66
C CYS A 56 -2.99 19.16 0.79
N TYR A 57 -3.51 18.16 1.51
CA TYR A 57 -3.94 18.31 2.90
C TYR A 57 -3.59 17.08 3.74
N LEU A 58 -3.57 17.24 5.07
CA LEU A 58 -3.34 16.13 5.97
C LEU A 58 -4.64 15.34 6.19
N GLY A 59 -4.63 14.06 5.84
CA GLY A 59 -5.69 13.07 6.05
C GLY A 59 -5.25 11.93 6.96
N ASP A 60 -6.02 10.86 7.02
CA ASP A 60 -5.65 9.62 7.72
C ASP A 60 -4.79 8.68 6.88
N GLU A 61 -4.98 8.62 5.56
CA GLU A 61 -4.19 7.80 4.63
C GLU A 61 -3.86 8.53 3.33
N TRP A 62 -3.04 7.90 2.46
CA TRP A 62 -2.79 8.38 1.10
C TRP A 62 -3.99 8.06 0.22
N PHE A 63 -4.58 9.07 -0.41
CA PHE A 63 -5.58 8.90 -1.46
C PHE A 63 -5.90 10.24 -2.15
N SER A 64 -6.50 10.16 -3.34
CA SER A 64 -7.20 11.28 -3.97
C SER A 64 -8.72 11.10 -3.82
N PRO A 65 -9.46 12.07 -3.23
CA PRO A 65 -10.90 11.93 -3.10
C PRO A 65 -11.58 11.93 -4.47
N THR A 66 -12.47 10.97 -4.72
CA THR A 66 -13.15 10.79 -6.00
C THR A 66 -13.74 12.09 -6.53
N GLY A 67 -13.32 12.47 -7.74
CA GLY A 67 -13.82 13.67 -8.43
C GLY A 67 -13.33 14.99 -7.85
N VAL A 68 -12.32 14.97 -6.97
CA VAL A 68 -11.71 16.16 -6.37
C VAL A 68 -10.22 16.20 -6.73
N PRO A 69 -9.70 17.31 -7.28
CA PRO A 69 -8.26 17.47 -7.55
C PRO A 69 -7.48 17.76 -6.26
N ALA A 70 -7.41 16.79 -5.37
CA ALA A 70 -6.79 16.90 -4.05
C ALA A 70 -6.00 15.64 -3.71
N ILE A 71 -5.01 15.79 -2.83
CA ILE A 71 -4.17 14.70 -2.33
C ILE A 71 -4.25 14.72 -0.81
N ALA A 72 -4.79 13.65 -0.23
CA ALA A 72 -4.69 13.38 1.20
C ALA A 72 -3.31 12.79 1.50
N ILE A 73 -2.62 13.38 2.47
CA ILE A 73 -1.32 12.92 2.96
C ILE A 73 -1.51 12.47 4.40
N PRO A 74 -1.07 11.27 4.81
CA PRO A 74 -1.26 10.80 6.18
C PRO A 74 -0.65 11.77 7.21
N PHE A 75 -1.45 12.13 8.22
CA PHE A 75 -1.06 13.13 9.23
C PHE A 75 0.22 12.75 9.98
N TYR A 76 0.52 11.46 10.13
CA TYR A 76 1.70 10.99 10.84
C TYR A 76 3.01 11.36 10.14
N LEU A 77 2.96 11.68 8.84
CA LEU A 77 4.14 12.15 8.09
C LEU A 77 4.51 13.60 8.40
N ALA A 78 3.62 14.37 9.04
CA ALA A 78 3.86 15.78 9.32
C ALA A 78 4.82 16.03 10.50
N HIS A 79 5.19 14.99 11.27
CA HIS A 79 6.07 15.15 12.42
C HIS A 79 6.86 13.87 12.76
N ALA A 80 8.15 14.00 13.09
CA ALA A 80 9.05 12.88 13.38
C ALA A 80 8.52 11.97 14.52
N ARG A 81 8.02 12.55 15.61
CA ARG A 81 7.44 11.79 16.73
C ARG A 81 6.24 10.93 16.33
N LEU A 82 5.40 11.40 15.40
CA LEU A 82 4.27 10.62 14.88
C LEU A 82 4.75 9.50 13.95
N LYS A 83 5.79 9.73 13.14
CA LYS A 83 6.45 8.66 12.38
C LYS A 83 7.01 7.57 13.29
N THR A 84 7.59 7.93 14.45
CA THR A 84 8.05 6.94 15.44
C THR A 84 6.88 6.11 15.98
N LEU A 85 5.76 6.76 16.35
CA LEU A 85 4.57 6.07 16.82
C LEU A 85 3.98 5.14 15.75
N GLU A 86 3.88 5.64 14.51
CA GLU A 86 3.46 4.88 13.34
C GLU A 86 4.33 3.63 13.14
N MET A 87 5.65 3.79 13.15
CA MET A 87 6.61 2.68 13.05
C MET A 87 6.40 1.65 14.17
N HIS A 88 6.22 2.09 15.42
CA HIS A 88 6.00 1.17 16.55
C HIS A 88 4.70 0.37 16.45
N LEU A 89 3.62 0.99 15.94
CA LEU A 89 2.29 0.39 15.93
C LEU A 89 1.97 -0.36 14.65
N MET A 90 2.53 0.08 13.52
CA MET A 90 2.25 -0.40 12.17
C MET A 90 3.45 -1.09 11.52
N MET A 91 4.64 -1.09 12.16
CA MET A 91 5.90 -1.70 11.67
C MET A 91 6.47 -1.08 10.39
N GLU A 92 5.83 -0.06 9.86
CA GLU A 92 6.20 0.65 8.67
C GLU A 92 5.66 2.09 8.74
N VAL A 93 6.33 3.01 8.05
CA VAL A 93 5.84 4.38 7.86
C VAL A 93 5.74 4.60 6.37
N GLU A 94 4.55 4.38 5.82
CA GLU A 94 4.29 4.56 4.39
C GLU A 94 4.56 6.01 3.96
N GLY A 95 5.48 6.21 3.02
CA GLY A 95 5.97 7.53 2.64
C GLY A 95 6.95 8.17 3.64
N GLY A 96 7.50 7.38 4.57
CA GLY A 96 8.40 7.87 5.62
C GLY A 96 9.71 8.48 5.09
N THR A 97 10.22 7.99 3.95
CA THR A 97 11.45 8.48 3.30
C THR A 97 11.16 9.53 2.22
N PRO A 98 12.10 10.44 1.89
CA PRO A 98 11.96 11.39 0.77
C PRO A 98 11.52 10.75 -0.54
N GLN A 99 12.20 9.68 -0.93
CA GLN A 99 11.99 9.00 -2.20
C GLN A 99 10.60 8.35 -2.24
N TRP A 100 10.21 7.62 -1.19
CA TRP A 100 8.92 6.94 -1.17
C TRP A 100 7.75 7.92 -1.08
N CYS A 101 7.88 8.99 -0.29
CA CYS A 101 6.89 10.06 -0.26
C CYS A 101 6.70 10.70 -1.63
N GLN A 102 7.78 10.93 -2.38
CA GLN A 102 7.68 11.50 -3.72
C GLN A 102 7.01 10.52 -4.70
N MET A 103 7.25 9.21 -4.55
CA MET A 103 6.56 8.20 -5.34
C MET A 103 5.04 8.24 -5.10
N LEU A 104 4.60 8.27 -3.84
CA LEU A 104 3.19 8.34 -3.47
C LEU A 104 2.55 9.67 -3.90
N LEU A 105 3.22 10.80 -3.67
CA LEU A 105 2.75 12.11 -4.14
C LEU A 105 2.48 12.14 -5.65
N ARG A 106 3.39 11.57 -6.45
CA ARG A 106 3.24 11.52 -7.91
C ARG A 106 2.13 10.56 -8.34
N HIS A 107 1.97 9.44 -7.64
CA HIS A 107 0.88 8.49 -7.86
C HIS A 107 -0.48 9.15 -7.59
N GLU A 108 -0.66 9.73 -6.40
CA GLU A 108 -1.91 10.43 -6.03
C GLU A 108 -2.18 11.66 -6.91
N CYS A 109 -1.12 12.31 -7.39
CA CYS A 109 -1.24 13.39 -8.36
C CYS A 109 -1.82 12.89 -9.70
N GLY A 110 -1.56 11.64 -10.08
CA GLY A 110 -2.20 10.99 -11.23
C GLY A 110 -3.72 11.00 -11.10
N HIS A 111 -4.25 10.47 -9.98
CA HIS A 111 -5.69 10.53 -9.70
C HIS A 111 -6.22 11.96 -9.66
N ALA A 112 -5.51 12.88 -9.01
CA ALA A 112 -5.93 14.28 -8.93
C ALA A 112 -6.00 14.95 -10.32
N VAL A 113 -5.07 14.63 -11.23
CA VAL A 113 -5.08 15.07 -12.63
C VAL A 113 -6.24 14.46 -13.39
N ASP A 114 -6.50 13.15 -13.21
CA ASP A 114 -7.67 12.53 -13.81
C ASP A 114 -8.97 13.22 -13.36
N HIS A 115 -9.14 13.43 -12.06
CA HIS A 115 -10.32 14.09 -11.50
C HIS A 115 -10.47 15.55 -11.98
N ALA A 116 -9.36 16.27 -12.11
CA ALA A 116 -9.34 17.65 -12.59
C ALA A 116 -9.80 17.77 -14.04
N TYR A 117 -9.33 16.88 -14.92
CA TYR A 117 -9.52 16.95 -16.37
C TYR A 117 -10.53 15.94 -16.92
N LYS A 118 -11.06 15.06 -16.07
CA LYS A 118 -11.99 13.97 -16.40
C LYS A 118 -11.46 13.05 -17.50
N LEU A 119 -10.20 12.63 -17.40
CA LEU A 119 -9.52 11.87 -18.46
C LEU A 119 -10.12 10.47 -18.62
N SER A 120 -10.48 9.82 -17.54
CA SER A 120 -11.11 8.49 -17.46
C SER A 120 -12.47 8.40 -18.18
N ALA A 121 -13.12 9.55 -18.41
CA ALA A 121 -14.34 9.63 -19.22
C ALA A 121 -14.07 9.59 -20.74
N ARG A 122 -12.83 9.77 -21.19
CA ARG A 122 -12.46 9.73 -22.61
C ARG A 122 -12.44 8.29 -23.13
N LYS A 123 -12.88 8.10 -24.37
CA LYS A 123 -12.84 6.77 -25.03
C LYS A 123 -11.40 6.28 -25.24
N ASP A 124 -10.51 7.16 -25.66
CA ASP A 124 -9.10 6.83 -25.88
C ASP A 124 -8.39 6.39 -24.58
N TRP A 125 -8.75 7.00 -23.44
CA TRP A 125 -8.26 6.57 -22.12
C TRP A 125 -8.70 5.13 -21.83
N GLN A 126 -9.98 4.83 -22.06
CA GLN A 126 -10.55 3.50 -21.81
C GLN A 126 -9.97 2.43 -22.73
N GLU A 127 -9.62 2.77 -23.97
CA GLU A 127 -8.94 1.88 -24.90
C GLU A 127 -7.52 1.52 -24.43
N VAL A 128 -6.83 2.45 -23.76
CA VAL A 128 -5.45 2.30 -23.28
C VAL A 128 -5.37 1.57 -21.94
N PHE A 129 -6.21 1.96 -20.97
CA PHE A 129 -6.15 1.48 -19.58
C PHE A 129 -7.24 0.45 -19.23
N GLY A 130 -8.37 0.48 -19.92
CA GLY A 130 -9.55 -0.32 -19.60
C GLY A 130 -10.67 0.51 -18.98
N SER A 131 -11.76 -0.15 -18.56
CA SER A 131 -12.92 0.54 -18.00
C SER A 131 -12.65 1.02 -16.57
N PRO A 132 -12.88 2.30 -16.25
CA PRO A 132 -12.83 2.79 -14.86
C PRO A 132 -13.99 2.25 -14.01
N GLU A 133 -15.04 1.71 -14.62
CA GLU A 133 -16.16 1.06 -13.93
C GLU A 133 -15.87 -0.39 -13.53
N THR A 134 -14.63 -0.87 -13.76
CA THR A 134 -14.20 -2.17 -13.26
C THR A 134 -14.36 -2.20 -11.74
N GLU A 135 -14.73 -3.35 -11.16
CA GLU A 135 -14.91 -3.46 -9.72
C GLU A 135 -13.61 -3.08 -8.98
N TYR A 136 -13.66 -1.99 -8.22
CA TYR A 136 -12.49 -1.41 -7.56
C TYR A 136 -12.15 -2.23 -6.30
N THR A 137 -11.24 -3.19 -6.46
CA THR A 137 -10.78 -4.08 -5.37
C THR A 137 -9.24 -4.17 -5.34
N PRO A 138 -8.53 -3.02 -5.17
CA PRO A 138 -7.07 -2.99 -5.23
C PRO A 138 -6.39 -3.75 -4.08
N GLU A 139 -7.13 -4.11 -3.02
CA GLU A 139 -6.60 -4.97 -1.96
C GLU A 139 -6.51 -6.45 -2.38
N THR A 140 -7.20 -6.86 -3.45
CA THR A 140 -7.41 -8.27 -3.79
C THR A 140 -7.16 -8.53 -5.28
N TYR A 141 -5.99 -8.14 -5.79
CA TYR A 141 -5.57 -8.45 -7.17
C TYR A 141 -4.48 -9.52 -7.21
N THR A 142 -4.43 -10.27 -8.32
CA THR A 142 -3.39 -11.29 -8.55
C THR A 142 -2.46 -10.86 -9.68
N PRO A 143 -1.35 -10.17 -9.37
CA PRO A 143 -0.48 -9.60 -10.39
C PRO A 143 0.15 -10.68 -11.27
N ARG A 144 0.48 -10.33 -12.51
CA ARG A 144 1.28 -11.12 -13.45
C ARG A 144 2.71 -10.54 -13.43
N PRO A 145 3.66 -11.12 -12.66
CA PRO A 145 4.94 -10.47 -12.37
C PRO A 145 5.82 -10.14 -13.59
N TYR A 146 5.68 -10.92 -14.65
CA TYR A 146 6.46 -10.78 -15.89
C TYR A 146 5.71 -10.03 -16.98
N SER A 147 4.54 -9.45 -16.67
CA SER A 147 3.80 -8.64 -17.62
C SER A 147 4.60 -7.39 -17.99
N LYS A 148 4.82 -7.20 -19.30
CA LYS A 148 5.42 -5.99 -19.85
C LYS A 148 4.36 -4.95 -20.25
N SER A 149 3.11 -5.16 -19.87
CA SER A 149 2.00 -4.25 -20.19
C SER A 149 1.83 -3.10 -19.19
N PHE A 150 2.57 -3.12 -18.08
CA PHE A 150 2.42 -2.17 -16.99
C PHE A 150 3.76 -1.54 -16.65
N VAL A 151 3.72 -0.29 -16.21
CA VAL A 151 4.89 0.34 -15.61
C VAL A 151 5.18 -0.25 -14.22
N GLN A 152 6.35 0.04 -13.69
CA GLN A 152 6.74 -0.28 -12.32
C GLN A 152 7.13 1.02 -11.61
N HIS A 153 6.21 1.52 -10.78
CA HIS A 153 6.43 2.67 -9.92
C HIS A 153 6.32 2.26 -8.46
N LEU A 154 5.12 2.01 -7.94
CA LEU A 154 4.92 1.44 -6.60
C LEU A 154 5.22 -0.07 -6.58
N PRO A 155 5.55 -0.64 -5.39
CA PRO A 155 5.83 -2.06 -5.24
C PRO A 155 4.61 -2.94 -5.55
N ASN A 156 4.78 -4.26 -5.47
CA ASN A 156 3.70 -5.25 -5.61
C ASN A 156 2.95 -5.23 -6.95
N TRP A 157 3.54 -4.67 -8.02
CA TRP A 157 2.90 -4.54 -9.33
C TRP A 157 1.58 -3.78 -9.26
N TYR A 158 1.54 -2.71 -8.45
CA TYR A 158 0.32 -1.98 -8.11
C TYR A 158 -0.45 -1.44 -9.33
N ALA A 159 0.25 -1.09 -10.41
CA ALA A 159 -0.36 -0.74 -11.70
C ALA A 159 -1.32 -1.81 -12.28
N GLN A 160 -1.30 -3.06 -11.78
CA GLN A 160 -2.20 -4.12 -12.20
C GLN A 160 -3.47 -4.25 -11.35
N ALA A 161 -3.62 -3.42 -10.32
CA ALA A 161 -4.72 -3.51 -9.37
C ALA A 161 -6.04 -3.01 -9.97
N HIS A 162 -6.00 -1.93 -10.76
CA HIS A 162 -7.16 -1.34 -11.41
C HIS A 162 -6.73 -0.47 -12.61
N PRO A 163 -7.57 -0.24 -13.63
CA PRO A 163 -7.27 0.71 -14.71
C PRO A 163 -6.90 2.13 -14.23
N GLU A 164 -7.53 2.61 -13.15
CA GLU A 164 -7.18 3.90 -12.55
C GLU A 164 -5.79 3.87 -11.88
N GLU A 165 -5.42 2.76 -11.20
CA GLU A 165 -4.07 2.59 -10.65
C GLU A 165 -3.01 2.53 -11.75
N ASP A 166 -3.30 1.84 -12.85
CA ASP A 166 -2.43 1.75 -14.02
C ASP A 166 -2.15 3.12 -14.62
N PHE A 167 -3.19 3.96 -14.74
CA PHE A 167 -3.05 5.35 -15.15
C PHE A 167 -2.19 6.15 -14.17
N SER A 168 -2.49 6.11 -12.87
CA SER A 168 -1.77 6.88 -11.86
C SER A 168 -0.30 6.49 -11.74
N GLU A 169 0.01 5.19 -11.81
CA GLU A 169 1.37 4.67 -11.86
C GLU A 169 2.10 5.12 -13.13
N THR A 170 1.43 5.06 -14.29
CA THR A 170 2.01 5.50 -15.58
C THR A 170 2.26 7.01 -15.57
N PHE A 171 1.34 7.79 -15.00
CA PHE A 171 1.49 9.24 -14.81
C PHE A 171 2.69 9.55 -13.91
N ALA A 172 2.83 8.82 -12.80
CA ALA A 172 3.92 9.04 -11.87
C ALA A 172 5.31 8.80 -12.49
N VAL A 173 5.44 7.76 -13.33
CA VAL A 173 6.65 7.51 -14.13
C VAL A 173 6.89 8.63 -15.15
N TRP A 174 5.83 9.03 -15.88
CA TRP A 174 5.92 10.11 -16.87
C TRP A 174 6.39 11.43 -16.25
N LEU A 175 5.89 11.77 -15.07
CA LEU A 175 6.23 12.98 -14.34
C LEU A 175 7.65 12.91 -13.76
N GLY A 176 8.00 11.76 -13.18
CA GLY A 176 9.25 11.58 -12.43
C GLY A 176 10.53 11.48 -13.25
N SER A 177 10.44 11.18 -14.56
CA SER A 177 11.59 11.00 -15.44
C SER A 177 11.37 11.66 -16.81
N PRO A 178 12.40 12.26 -17.43
CA PRO A 178 12.34 12.78 -18.79
C PRO A 178 11.91 11.74 -19.85
N PRO A 179 11.33 12.17 -20.99
CA PRO A 179 10.88 11.28 -22.06
C PRO A 179 11.90 10.26 -22.53
N GLU A 180 13.14 10.66 -22.71
CA GLU A 180 14.26 9.81 -23.13
C GLU A 180 14.52 8.64 -22.17
N GLU A 181 14.39 8.86 -20.86
CA GLU A 181 14.67 7.85 -19.83
C GLU A 181 13.61 6.75 -19.82
N TRP A 182 12.33 7.12 -19.78
CA TRP A 182 11.27 6.12 -19.73
C TRP A 182 11.08 5.42 -21.09
N ARG A 183 11.35 6.09 -22.22
CA ARG A 183 11.41 5.43 -23.54
C ARG A 183 12.48 4.35 -23.59
N ALA A 184 13.66 4.64 -23.03
CA ALA A 184 14.73 3.65 -22.93
C ALA A 184 14.36 2.51 -21.97
N LYS A 185 13.86 2.82 -20.78
CA LYS A 185 13.50 1.84 -19.73
C LYS A 185 12.41 0.87 -20.19
N TYR A 186 11.37 1.36 -20.87
CA TYR A 186 10.22 0.56 -21.30
C TYR A 186 10.28 0.17 -22.79
N LYS A 187 11.45 0.23 -23.42
CA LYS A 187 11.62 -0.18 -24.83
C LYS A 187 11.15 -1.62 -25.05
N GLY A 188 10.21 -1.80 -25.99
CA GLY A 188 9.63 -3.10 -26.33
C GLY A 188 8.62 -3.63 -25.30
N TRP A 189 8.19 -2.80 -24.35
CA TRP A 189 7.09 -3.09 -23.43
C TRP A 189 5.82 -2.44 -23.94
N LYS A 190 4.68 -3.11 -23.79
CA LYS A 190 3.37 -2.50 -24.10
C LYS A 190 3.06 -1.32 -23.16
N ALA A 191 3.66 -1.28 -21.97
CA ALA A 191 3.60 -0.13 -21.08
C ALA A 191 4.08 1.19 -21.72
N LEU A 192 4.97 1.11 -22.71
CA LEU A 192 5.46 2.29 -23.42
C LEU A 192 4.35 3.02 -24.18
N GLU A 193 3.39 2.29 -24.75
CA GLU A 193 2.24 2.88 -25.44
C GLU A 193 1.42 3.75 -24.49
N LYS A 194 1.29 3.34 -23.23
CA LYS A 194 0.59 4.11 -22.18
C LYS A 194 1.34 5.38 -21.79
N LEU A 195 2.67 5.30 -21.71
CA LEU A 195 3.52 6.47 -21.43
C LEU A 195 3.44 7.49 -22.56
N GLU A 196 3.45 7.05 -23.82
CA GLU A 196 3.27 7.93 -24.98
C GLU A 196 1.87 8.53 -25.01
N TYR A 197 0.84 7.75 -24.67
CA TYR A 197 -0.53 8.27 -24.51
C TYR A 197 -0.59 9.39 -23.46
N ILE A 198 -0.07 9.15 -22.25
CA ILE A 198 -0.02 10.20 -21.20
C ILE A 198 0.79 11.39 -21.68
N HIS A 199 1.91 11.19 -22.39
CA HIS A 199 2.70 12.29 -22.93
C HIS A 199 1.90 13.17 -23.89
N SER A 200 1.13 12.57 -24.80
CA SER A 200 0.24 13.29 -25.72
C SER A 200 -0.88 14.02 -24.96
N VAL A 201 -1.58 13.34 -24.07
CA VAL A 201 -2.70 13.93 -23.31
C VAL A 201 -2.23 15.07 -22.41
N MET A 202 -1.05 14.97 -21.80
CA MET A 202 -0.50 16.04 -20.97
C MET A 202 -0.07 17.27 -21.79
N GLN A 203 0.33 17.09 -23.05
CA GLN A 203 0.57 18.20 -23.97
C GLN A 203 -0.75 18.90 -24.39
N GLU A 204 -1.83 18.15 -24.58
CA GLU A 204 -3.17 18.72 -24.81
C GLU A 204 -3.66 19.50 -23.59
N VAL A 205 -3.42 18.96 -22.39
CA VAL A 205 -3.81 19.56 -21.12
C VAL A 205 -2.97 20.81 -20.82
N ALA A 206 -1.73 20.89 -21.31
CA ALA A 206 -0.86 22.03 -21.09
C ALA A 206 -1.50 23.32 -21.64
N GLY A 207 -1.74 24.28 -20.74
CA GLY A 207 -2.42 25.54 -21.07
C GLY A 207 -3.96 25.50 -21.01
N THR A 208 -4.57 24.35 -20.72
CA THR A 208 -6.01 24.23 -20.49
C THR A 208 -6.35 24.34 -19.01
N LYS A 209 -7.50 24.96 -18.69
CA LYS A 209 -7.99 25.03 -17.32
C LYS A 209 -8.65 23.69 -16.93
N PRO A 210 -8.43 23.19 -15.71
CA PRO A 210 -9.10 21.97 -15.26
C PRO A 210 -10.62 22.17 -15.18
N ALA A 211 -11.37 21.12 -15.53
CA ALA A 211 -12.83 21.10 -15.46
C ALA A 211 -13.35 21.12 -14.02
N VAL A 212 -12.58 20.53 -13.09
CA VAL A 212 -12.83 20.59 -11.64
C VAL A 212 -11.65 21.28 -10.97
N VAL A 213 -11.94 22.31 -10.17
CA VAL A 213 -10.89 23.13 -9.52
C VAL A 213 -10.82 22.90 -8.02
N LYS A 214 -11.94 22.53 -7.38
CA LYS A 214 -12.06 22.37 -5.93
C LYS A 214 -13.11 21.31 -5.61
N GLY A 215 -13.01 20.77 -4.40
CA GLY A 215 -14.00 19.87 -3.84
C GLY A 215 -13.84 19.73 -2.33
N ARG A 216 -14.55 18.77 -1.74
CA ARG A 216 -14.51 18.54 -0.29
C ARG A 216 -13.28 17.68 0.06
N ARG A 217 -12.53 18.11 1.08
CA ARG A 217 -11.51 17.28 1.74
C ARG A 217 -12.18 16.17 2.55
N SER A 218 -11.94 14.92 2.17
CA SER A 218 -12.41 13.75 2.92
C SER A 218 -11.39 13.40 3.99
N TYR A 219 -11.85 12.92 5.15
CA TYR A 219 -10.98 12.48 6.25
C TYR A 219 -9.88 13.48 6.69
N GLU A 220 -10.11 14.78 6.54
CA GLU A 220 -9.16 15.82 6.93
C GLU A 220 -8.79 15.72 8.43
N ALA A 221 -7.50 15.62 8.74
CA ALA A 221 -6.97 15.34 10.07
C ALA A 221 -7.47 16.33 11.13
N SER A 222 -7.59 17.61 10.79
CA SER A 222 -8.12 18.67 11.67
C SER A 222 -9.59 18.47 12.08
N LYS A 223 -10.32 17.58 11.40
CA LYS A 223 -11.72 17.23 11.67
C LYS A 223 -11.87 15.81 12.24
N LEU A 224 -10.81 15.02 12.33
CA LEU A 224 -10.84 13.66 12.84
C LEU A 224 -10.85 13.64 14.38
N ARG A 225 -12.04 13.46 14.96
CA ARG A 225 -12.23 13.37 16.43
C ARG A 225 -11.87 12.01 17.02
N LYS A 226 -11.47 11.03 16.20
CA LYS A 226 -11.06 9.69 16.64
C LYS A 226 -9.74 9.79 17.41
N THR A 227 -9.61 9.04 18.50
CA THR A 227 -8.33 8.93 19.23
C THR A 227 -7.32 8.13 18.41
N LEU A 228 -6.03 8.40 18.63
CA LEU A 228 -4.95 7.63 18.02
C LEU A 228 -5.09 6.13 18.35
N ALA A 229 -5.46 5.77 19.58
CA ALA A 229 -5.77 4.39 19.97
C ALA A 229 -6.81 3.73 19.06
N LYS A 230 -7.95 4.40 18.84
CA LYS A 230 -9.03 3.85 18.02
C LYS A 230 -8.67 3.85 16.53
N TYR A 231 -7.87 4.81 16.08
CA TYR A 231 -7.34 4.85 14.72
C TYR A 231 -6.44 3.65 14.44
N TYR A 232 -5.41 3.45 15.27
CA TYR A 232 -4.47 2.33 15.13
C TYR A 232 -5.12 0.97 15.33
N ALA A 233 -6.02 0.82 16.30
CA ALA A 233 -6.77 -0.42 16.48
C ALA A 233 -7.60 -0.78 15.24
N GLY A 234 -8.21 0.21 14.58
CA GLY A 234 -8.94 0.02 13.34
C GLY A 234 -8.03 -0.42 12.19
N ARG A 235 -6.89 0.26 11.99
CA ARG A 235 -5.93 -0.10 10.94
C ARG A 235 -5.30 -1.47 11.17
N ARG A 236 -4.92 -1.81 12.40
CA ARG A 236 -4.43 -3.15 12.75
C ARG A 236 -5.45 -4.24 12.50
N LYS A 237 -6.75 -3.96 12.66
CA LYS A 237 -7.80 -4.92 12.31
C LYS A 237 -7.94 -5.07 10.79
N MET A 238 -7.82 -3.98 10.04
CA MET A 238 -7.95 -3.97 8.58
C MET A 238 -6.79 -4.72 7.90
N TYR A 239 -5.55 -4.37 8.27
CA TYR A 239 -4.31 -4.94 7.71
C TYR A 239 -3.76 -6.10 8.54
N ALA A 240 -4.64 -6.80 9.25
CA ALA A 240 -4.23 -7.80 10.22
C ALA A 240 -3.26 -8.84 9.62
N GLU A 241 -3.44 -9.24 8.36
CA GLU A 241 -2.61 -10.22 7.66
C GLU A 241 -1.16 -9.81 7.40
N ASP A 242 -0.91 -8.51 7.37
CA ASP A 242 0.41 -7.94 7.11
C ASP A 242 1.27 -7.91 8.37
N PHE A 243 0.64 -7.99 9.55
CA PHE A 243 1.35 -8.08 10.80
C PHE A 243 1.96 -9.47 11.01
N PRO A 244 3.23 -9.56 11.48
CA PRO A 244 3.89 -10.84 11.72
C PRO A 244 3.11 -11.75 12.68
N ASP A 245 2.44 -11.17 13.67
CA ASP A 245 1.75 -11.89 14.74
C ASP A 245 0.38 -12.48 14.35
N PHE A 246 -0.12 -12.17 13.15
CA PHE A 246 -1.45 -12.55 12.70
C PHE A 246 -1.74 -14.05 12.77
N TYR A 247 -0.74 -14.86 12.44
CA TYR A 247 -0.84 -16.33 12.45
C TYR A 247 -0.37 -16.94 13.77
N ASP A 248 0.11 -16.15 14.72
CA ASP A 248 0.79 -16.67 15.92
C ASP A 248 -0.14 -17.52 16.79
N ALA A 249 -1.41 -17.12 16.94
CA ALA A 249 -2.38 -17.90 17.72
C ALA A 249 -2.64 -19.27 17.09
N ASP A 250 -2.81 -19.33 15.77
CA ASP A 250 -3.04 -20.58 15.05
C ASP A 250 -1.79 -21.46 15.08
N LEU A 251 -0.60 -20.88 14.87
CA LEU A 251 0.67 -21.58 14.96
C LEU A 251 0.90 -22.13 16.37
N ARG A 252 0.63 -21.35 17.43
CA ARG A 252 0.70 -21.83 18.81
C ARG A 252 -0.30 -22.97 19.07
N ALA A 253 -1.48 -22.93 18.46
CA ALA A 253 -2.46 -24.02 18.57
C ALA A 253 -1.99 -25.29 17.85
N ILE A 254 -1.49 -25.19 16.61
CA ILE A 254 -0.98 -26.32 15.81
C ILE A 254 0.24 -26.96 16.49
N PHE A 255 1.10 -26.15 17.12
CA PHE A 255 2.32 -26.60 17.79
C PHE A 255 2.19 -26.69 19.32
N SER A 256 0.97 -26.70 19.88
CA SER A 256 0.73 -26.54 21.32
C SER A 256 1.38 -27.62 22.20
N ASN A 257 1.57 -28.83 21.66
CA ASN A 257 2.14 -29.99 22.36
C ASN A 257 3.59 -30.27 21.93
N GLY A 258 4.33 -29.25 21.51
CA GLY A 258 5.75 -29.35 21.22
C GLY A 258 6.56 -29.60 22.49
N ASP A 259 7.44 -30.59 22.49
CA ASP A 259 8.33 -30.84 23.63
C ASP A 259 9.36 -29.71 23.78
N PRO A 260 9.58 -29.17 24.99
CA PRO A 260 10.73 -28.31 25.26
C PRO A 260 12.04 -29.02 24.91
N GLY A 261 12.81 -28.47 23.97
CA GLY A 261 14.05 -29.10 23.46
C GLY A 261 13.85 -30.13 22.34
N GLY A 262 12.61 -30.35 21.89
CA GLY A 262 12.27 -31.16 20.72
C GLY A 262 12.69 -30.51 19.39
N GLU A 263 12.39 -31.20 18.28
CA GLU A 263 12.71 -30.67 16.96
C GLU A 263 11.97 -29.35 16.69
N SER A 264 12.67 -28.33 16.17
CA SER A 264 12.06 -27.03 15.86
C SER A 264 10.91 -27.16 14.85
N ALA A 265 9.78 -26.50 15.12
CA ALA A 265 8.64 -26.38 14.21
C ALA A 265 9.07 -25.84 12.84
N ALA A 266 9.92 -24.82 12.81
CA ALA A 266 10.45 -24.24 11.57
C ALA A 266 11.30 -25.26 10.78
N LYS A 267 12.06 -26.12 11.48
CA LYS A 267 12.85 -27.19 10.83
C LYS A 267 11.94 -28.25 10.22
N VAL A 268 10.90 -28.69 10.94
CA VAL A 268 9.90 -29.63 10.43
C VAL A 268 9.16 -29.07 9.22
N MET A 269 8.69 -27.82 9.29
CA MET A 269 8.03 -27.17 8.16
C MET A 269 8.94 -27.03 6.94
N ARG A 270 10.24 -26.73 7.12
CA ARG A 270 11.22 -26.71 6.01
C ARG A 270 11.39 -28.09 5.37
N LYS A 271 11.47 -29.15 6.18
CA LYS A 271 11.59 -30.54 5.71
C LYS A 271 10.40 -30.94 4.83
N HIS A 272 9.18 -30.55 5.21
CA HIS A 272 7.95 -30.89 4.47
C HIS A 272 7.53 -29.84 3.43
N ARG A 273 8.28 -28.74 3.29
CA ARG A 273 7.92 -27.57 2.48
C ARG A 273 7.52 -27.92 1.05
N ALA A 274 8.32 -28.73 0.36
CA ALA A 274 8.09 -29.06 -1.04
C ALA A 274 6.79 -29.88 -1.23
N ALA A 275 6.57 -30.88 -0.37
CA ALA A 275 5.39 -31.73 -0.41
C ALA A 275 4.11 -30.94 -0.07
N LEU A 276 4.16 -30.10 0.97
CA LEU A 276 3.04 -29.23 1.34
C LEU A 276 2.68 -28.28 0.18
N ILE A 277 3.66 -27.56 -0.39
CA ILE A 277 3.40 -26.65 -1.51
C ILE A 277 2.79 -27.39 -2.70
N ALA A 278 3.34 -28.55 -3.08
CA ALA A 278 2.83 -29.32 -4.21
C ALA A 278 1.38 -29.76 -4.00
N SER A 279 1.07 -30.32 -2.83
CA SER A 279 -0.28 -30.77 -2.48
C SER A 279 -1.28 -29.60 -2.46
N ILE A 280 -0.93 -28.49 -1.80
CA ILE A 280 -1.82 -27.33 -1.72
C ILE A 280 -2.07 -26.71 -3.10
N VAL A 281 -1.04 -26.56 -3.95
CA VAL A 281 -1.21 -26.04 -5.31
C VAL A 281 -2.12 -26.95 -6.13
N GLN A 282 -1.94 -28.27 -6.04
CA GLN A 282 -2.77 -29.23 -6.77
C GLN A 282 -4.25 -29.12 -6.42
N TRP A 283 -4.59 -29.02 -5.13
CA TRP A 283 -5.98 -29.07 -4.66
C TRP A 283 -6.68 -27.72 -4.63
N THR A 284 -5.94 -26.61 -4.46
CA THR A 284 -6.54 -25.27 -4.42
C THR A 284 -6.52 -24.56 -5.76
N GLY A 285 -5.67 -24.99 -6.72
CA GLY A 285 -5.48 -24.28 -7.99
C GLY A 285 -4.76 -22.93 -7.85
N GLN A 286 -4.30 -22.56 -6.65
CA GLN A 286 -3.60 -21.30 -6.42
C GLN A 286 -2.19 -21.32 -7.01
N ARG A 287 -1.69 -20.15 -7.41
CA ARG A 287 -0.34 -19.99 -7.96
C ARG A 287 0.72 -20.42 -6.93
N LYS A 288 1.68 -21.24 -7.40
CA LYS A 288 2.81 -21.75 -6.59
C LYS A 288 3.57 -20.65 -5.84
N TYR A 289 3.71 -19.46 -6.44
CA TYR A 289 4.37 -18.32 -5.82
C TYR A 289 3.65 -17.88 -4.53
N THR A 290 2.34 -17.67 -4.60
CA THR A 290 1.49 -17.25 -3.46
C THR A 290 1.57 -18.25 -2.32
N VAL A 291 1.41 -19.55 -2.63
CA VAL A 291 1.54 -20.62 -1.63
C VAL A 291 2.95 -20.67 -1.04
N SER A 292 3.97 -20.53 -1.88
CA SER A 292 5.39 -20.53 -1.44
C SER A 292 5.72 -19.36 -0.52
N MET A 293 5.11 -18.20 -0.76
CA MET A 293 5.26 -16.99 0.04
C MET A 293 4.61 -17.18 1.42
N LEU A 294 3.36 -17.65 1.47
CA LEU A 294 2.67 -17.95 2.74
C LEU A 294 3.47 -18.94 3.58
N VAL A 295 3.86 -20.08 3.00
CA VAL A 295 4.61 -21.13 3.73
C VAL A 295 5.95 -20.58 4.25
N ARG A 296 6.63 -19.73 3.48
CA ARG A 296 7.86 -19.06 3.94
C ARG A 296 7.59 -18.13 5.13
N ARG A 297 6.51 -17.35 5.09
CA ARG A 297 6.09 -16.45 6.18
C ARG A 297 5.81 -17.24 7.47
N LEU A 298 5.05 -18.34 7.36
CA LEU A 298 4.73 -19.19 8.51
C LEU A 298 5.97 -19.89 9.09
N ILE A 299 6.90 -20.36 8.25
CA ILE A 299 8.19 -20.92 8.71
C ILE A 299 8.97 -19.89 9.53
N GLN A 300 9.03 -18.64 9.06
CA GLN A 300 9.72 -17.57 9.78
C GLN A 300 9.05 -17.29 11.14
N ARG A 301 7.71 -17.21 11.17
CA ARG A 301 6.98 -17.03 12.44
C ARG A 301 7.18 -18.17 13.42
N CYS A 302 7.18 -19.42 12.97
CA CYS A 302 7.53 -20.55 13.83
C CYS A 302 8.93 -20.43 14.45
N GLN A 303 9.89 -19.86 13.71
CA GLN A 303 11.24 -19.62 14.21
C GLN A 303 11.27 -18.49 15.24
N ASP A 304 10.61 -17.35 14.95
CA ASP A 304 10.56 -16.19 15.85
C ASP A 304 9.87 -16.53 17.18
N LEU A 305 8.80 -17.33 17.12
CA LEU A 305 8.05 -17.83 18.28
C LEU A 305 8.76 -18.96 19.03
N LYS A 306 9.88 -19.49 18.49
CA LYS A 306 10.63 -20.63 19.03
C LYS A 306 9.75 -21.86 19.29
N LEU A 307 8.81 -22.15 18.39
CA LEU A 307 7.90 -23.29 18.53
C LEU A 307 8.65 -24.62 18.30
N ALA A 308 8.28 -25.64 19.07
CA ALA A 308 8.74 -27.01 18.93
C ALA A 308 7.67 -27.87 18.24
N ALA A 309 8.10 -28.87 17.48
CA ALA A 309 7.20 -29.82 16.83
C ALA A 309 6.68 -30.85 17.84
N PRO A 310 5.37 -31.19 17.80
CA PRO A 310 4.83 -32.28 18.60
C PRO A 310 5.40 -33.64 18.20
N ARG A 311 5.32 -34.61 19.11
CA ARG A 311 5.82 -35.99 18.88
C ARG A 311 5.06 -36.78 17.83
N ASP A 312 3.85 -36.37 17.45
CA ASP A 312 3.02 -37.03 16.45
C ASP A 312 3.18 -36.34 15.07
N PRO A 313 4.10 -36.83 14.22
CA PRO A 313 4.37 -36.21 12.92
C PRO A 313 3.20 -36.37 11.94
N VAL A 314 2.37 -37.41 12.08
CA VAL A 314 1.26 -37.67 11.16
C VAL A 314 0.15 -36.66 11.41
N ARG A 315 -0.26 -36.51 12.67
CA ARG A 315 -1.27 -35.51 13.04
C ARG A 315 -0.84 -34.10 12.69
N LEU A 316 0.43 -33.75 12.94
CA LEU A 316 0.97 -32.46 12.57
C LEU A 316 0.90 -32.19 11.06
N GLN A 317 1.21 -33.18 10.22
CA GLN A 317 1.09 -33.03 8.76
C GLN A 317 -0.35 -32.79 8.32
N PHE A 318 -1.32 -33.49 8.92
CA PHE A 318 -2.74 -33.26 8.66
C PHE A 318 -3.18 -31.85 9.07
N GLU A 319 -2.84 -31.41 10.28
CA GLU A 319 -3.19 -30.08 10.77
C GLU A 319 -2.56 -28.98 9.91
N LEU A 320 -1.28 -29.11 9.54
CA LEU A 320 -0.60 -28.16 8.65
C LEU A 320 -1.22 -28.13 7.25
N ALA A 321 -1.55 -29.28 6.66
CA ALA A 321 -2.17 -29.35 5.35
C ALA A 321 -3.58 -28.74 5.36
N ALA A 322 -4.40 -29.08 6.36
CA ALA A 322 -5.75 -28.52 6.52
C ALA A 322 -5.72 -27.01 6.74
N TYR A 323 -4.82 -26.53 7.60
CA TYR A 323 -4.63 -25.11 7.88
C TYR A 323 -4.18 -24.34 6.63
N LEU A 324 -3.12 -24.81 5.95
CA LEU A 324 -2.63 -24.18 4.71
C LEU A 324 -3.68 -24.19 3.60
N ALA A 325 -4.42 -25.29 3.43
CA ALA A 325 -5.49 -25.37 2.44
C ALA A 325 -6.59 -24.36 2.75
N THR A 326 -7.00 -24.25 4.01
CA THR A 326 -7.99 -23.26 4.46
C THR A 326 -7.54 -21.84 4.15
N LEU A 327 -6.28 -21.50 4.49
CA LEU A 327 -5.76 -20.16 4.24
C LEU A 327 -5.69 -19.83 2.74
N VAL A 328 -5.15 -20.77 1.96
CA VAL A 328 -4.94 -20.58 0.52
C VAL A 328 -6.27 -20.53 -0.23
N THR A 329 -7.24 -21.34 0.16
CA THR A 329 -8.59 -21.30 -0.42
C THR A 329 -9.30 -19.99 -0.04
N ASN A 330 -9.19 -19.51 1.20
CA ASN A 330 -9.73 -18.20 1.56
C ASN A 330 -9.09 -17.09 0.71
N HIS A 331 -7.76 -17.13 0.52
CA HIS A 331 -7.06 -16.17 -0.33
C HIS A 331 -7.51 -16.26 -1.78
N LEU A 332 -7.76 -17.46 -2.30
CA LEU A 332 -8.24 -17.61 -3.68
C LEU A 332 -9.57 -16.89 -3.92
N TYR A 333 -10.48 -16.94 -2.94
CA TYR A 333 -11.81 -16.36 -3.07
C TYR A 333 -11.93 -14.91 -2.59
N THR A 334 -11.06 -14.47 -1.68
CA THR A 334 -11.20 -13.17 -1.00
C THR A 334 -9.97 -12.29 -1.11
N GLY A 335 -8.89 -12.75 -1.74
CA GLY A 335 -7.57 -12.10 -1.73
C GLY A 335 -6.87 -12.09 -0.37
N ARG A 336 -7.53 -12.54 0.70
CA ARG A 336 -7.05 -12.57 2.08
C ARG A 336 -6.83 -14.00 2.56
N PHE A 337 -5.73 -14.31 3.22
CA PHE A 337 -5.45 -15.66 3.71
C PHE A 337 -6.36 -16.08 4.87
N LYS A 338 -6.87 -15.18 5.70
CA LYS A 338 -7.72 -15.53 6.83
C LYS A 338 -8.77 -14.45 7.05
N ARG A 339 -9.96 -14.85 7.49
CA ARG A 339 -10.98 -13.89 7.89
C ARG A 339 -10.53 -13.11 9.13
N SER A 340 -10.46 -11.79 9.02
CA SER A 340 -10.29 -10.88 10.16
C SER A 340 -11.56 -10.94 11.02
N VAL A 341 -11.51 -11.61 12.18
CA VAL A 341 -12.64 -11.67 13.13
C VAL A 341 -12.80 -10.32 13.84
#